data_AF-A0A552HQF4-F1
#
_entry.id   AF-A0A552HQF4-F1
#
_cell.length_a   1.000
_cell.length_b   1.000
_cell.length_c   1.000
_cell.angle_alpha   90.00
_cell.angle_beta   90.00
_cell.angle_gamma   90.00
#
_symmetry.space_group_name_H-M   'P 1'
#
loop_
_entity.id
_entity.type
_entity.pdbx_description
1 polymer ?
#
loop_
_entity_poly.entity_id
_entity_poly.type
_entity_poly.pdbx_seq_one_letter_code
_entity_poly.pdbx_strand_id
1 'polypeptide(L)'
;MKQKEPPPLLDRESLKKLTPEQLVEMVLKLQELVVKQGETIEKLKGNLDKDSKTSSKPPSTDLLRKPEKAKEGEKKEGRGPGGQKGHEGKTRQGFGRIDRSESIKAEKCPHCGSTHLAPGERRQRTLIAQLVERPIEIVEYKQECAYCADCGGQVLGVLPEDVVPGQDLGASLQAMLGWMSHYGHLS
;
A
#
# COMPACT_ATOMS: atom_id res chain seq x y z
N MET A 1 -7.18 -31.15 -16.15
CA MET A 1 -8.45 -31.41 -16.89
C MET A 1 -8.20 -32.54 -17.87
N LYS A 2 -8.97 -33.63 -17.79
CA LYS A 2 -8.84 -34.77 -18.71
C LYS A 2 -9.20 -34.30 -20.13
N GLN A 3 -8.29 -34.47 -21.09
CA GLN A 3 -8.61 -34.27 -22.51
C GLN A 3 -9.63 -35.36 -22.88
N LYS A 4 -10.86 -34.97 -23.19
CA LYS A 4 -11.83 -35.88 -23.82
C LYS A 4 -11.36 -36.06 -25.26
N GLU A 5 -11.03 -37.29 -25.64
CA GLU A 5 -10.77 -37.64 -27.04
C GLU A 5 -11.96 -37.20 -27.90
N PRO A 6 -11.72 -36.58 -29.05
CA PRO A 6 -12.80 -36.18 -29.95
C PRO A 6 -13.52 -37.44 -30.46
N PRO A 7 -14.86 -37.42 -30.54
CA PRO A 7 -15.62 -38.56 -31.05
C PRO A 7 -15.16 -38.92 -32.48
N PRO A 8 -15.21 -40.21 -32.85
CA PRO A 8 -14.76 -40.66 -34.15
C PRO A 8 -15.57 -39.98 -35.26
N LEU A 9 -14.85 -39.43 -36.25
CA LEU A 9 -15.47 -38.79 -37.42
C LEU A 9 -16.14 -39.86 -38.29
N LEU A 10 -17.38 -39.60 -38.72
CA LEU A 10 -18.10 -40.48 -39.63
C LEU A 10 -17.38 -40.55 -40.98
N ASP A 11 -17.20 -41.76 -41.51
CA ASP A 11 -16.54 -42.02 -42.79
C ASP A 11 -17.53 -41.96 -43.97
N ARG A 12 -17.01 -41.75 -45.17
CA ARG A 12 -17.82 -41.54 -46.39
C ARG A 12 -18.77 -42.70 -46.69
N GLU A 13 -18.37 -43.93 -46.37
CA GLU A 13 -19.18 -45.13 -46.63
C GLU A 13 -20.37 -45.25 -45.67
N SER A 14 -20.24 -44.77 -44.43
CA SER A 14 -21.35 -44.71 -43.47
C SER A 14 -22.35 -43.60 -43.83
N LEU A 15 -21.88 -42.48 -44.39
CA LEU A 15 -22.75 -41.38 -44.82
C LEU A 15 -23.64 -41.73 -46.02
N LYS A 16 -23.14 -42.57 -46.94
CA LYS A 16 -23.92 -43.05 -48.10
C LYS A 16 -25.10 -43.96 -47.71
N LYS A 17 -25.09 -44.53 -46.50
CA LYS A 17 -26.13 -45.44 -45.99
C LYS A 17 -27.27 -44.71 -45.28
N LEU A 18 -27.13 -43.40 -45.02
CA LEU A 18 -28.15 -42.57 -44.39
C LEU A 18 -29.23 -42.14 -45.38
N THR A 19 -30.44 -41.89 -44.88
CA THR A 19 -31.52 -41.36 -45.72
C THR A 19 -31.31 -39.87 -46.02
N PRO A 20 -31.90 -39.33 -47.10
CA PRO A 20 -31.82 -37.91 -47.42
C PRO A 20 -32.26 -36.99 -46.27
N GLU A 21 -33.28 -37.38 -45.50
CA GLU A 21 -33.79 -36.62 -44.36
C GLU A 21 -32.78 -36.56 -43.21
N GLN A 22 -32.12 -37.69 -42.93
CA GLN A 22 -31.08 -37.78 -41.91
C GLN A 22 -29.84 -36.95 -42.30
N LEU A 23 -29.50 -36.92 -43.58
CA LEU A 23 -28.42 -36.08 -44.11
C LEU A 23 -28.77 -34.59 -43.97
N VAL A 24 -30.01 -34.19 -44.28
CA VAL A 24 -30.47 -32.80 -44.12
C VAL A 24 -30.43 -32.36 -42.66
N GLU A 25 -30.91 -33.18 -41.73
CA GLU A 25 -30.86 -32.87 -40.29
C GLU A 25 -29.41 -32.74 -39.79
N MET A 26 -28.50 -33.58 -40.28
CA MET A 26 -27.09 -33.50 -39.94
C MET A 26 -26.41 -32.25 -40.51
N VAL A 27 -26.75 -31.84 -41.73
CA VAL A 27 -26.25 -30.59 -42.33
C VAL A 27 -26.70 -29.37 -41.53
N LEU A 28 -27.96 -29.33 -41.08
CA LEU A 28 -28.47 -28.24 -40.23
C LEU A 28 -27.74 -28.18 -38.88
N LYS A 29 -27.52 -29.33 -38.24
CA LYS A 29 -26.75 -29.41 -36.98
C LYS A 29 -25.29 -28.95 -37.17
N LEU A 30 -24.67 -29.30 -38.29
CA LEU A 30 -23.32 -28.86 -38.62
C LEU A 30 -23.26 -27.35 -38.87
N GLN A 31 -24.23 -26.76 -39.55
CA GLN A 31 -24.31 -25.31 -39.75
C GLN A 31 -24.41 -24.57 -38.41
N GLU A 32 -25.29 -25.00 -37.51
CA GLU A 32 -25.40 -24.40 -36.18
C GLU A 32 -24.10 -24.51 -35.36
N LEU A 33 -23.44 -25.66 -35.42
CA LEU A 33 -22.17 -25.86 -34.73
C LEU A 33 -21.06 -24.98 -35.30
N VAL A 34 -20.99 -24.82 -36.62
CA VAL A 34 -20.02 -23.94 -37.28
C VAL A 34 -20.25 -22.48 -36.85
N VAL A 35 -21.50 -22.00 -36.81
CA VAL A 35 -21.81 -20.64 -36.34
C VAL A 35 -21.41 -20.45 -34.88
N LYS A 36 -21.80 -21.38 -33.99
CA LYS A 36 -21.43 -21.32 -32.56
C LYS A 36 -19.91 -21.36 -32.34
N GLN A 37 -19.19 -22.17 -33.12
CA GLN A 37 -17.73 -22.23 -33.09
C GLN A 37 -17.11 -20.92 -33.60
N GLY A 38 -17.66 -20.33 -34.67
CA GLY A 38 -17.24 -19.02 -35.18
C GLY A 38 -17.35 -17.92 -34.12
N GLU A 39 -18.52 -17.81 -33.47
CA GLU A 39 -18.74 -16.81 -32.42
C GLU A 39 -17.83 -16.99 -31.21
N THR A 40 -17.58 -18.24 -30.81
CA THR A 40 -16.68 -18.53 -29.68
C THR A 40 -15.24 -18.23 -30.04
N ILE A 41 -14.81 -18.54 -31.27
CA ILE A 41 -13.47 -18.18 -31.77
C ILE A 41 -13.32 -16.65 -31.82
N GLU A 42 -14.31 -15.90 -32.31
CA GLU A 42 -14.25 -14.43 -32.32
C GLU A 42 -14.21 -13.84 -30.91
N LYS A 43 -15.02 -14.33 -29.97
CA LYS A 43 -14.97 -13.91 -28.56
C LYS A 43 -13.62 -14.23 -27.92
N LEU A 44 -13.07 -15.42 -28.19
CA LEU A 44 -11.76 -15.83 -27.67
C LEU A 44 -10.62 -15.00 -28.29
N LYS A 45 -10.66 -14.69 -29.59
CA LYS A 45 -9.71 -13.80 -30.26
C LYS A 45 -9.80 -12.37 -29.73
N GLY A 46 -11.00 -11.81 -29.61
CA GLY A 46 -11.22 -10.47 -29.04
C GLY A 46 -10.84 -10.36 -27.56
N ASN A 47 -10.78 -11.48 -26.85
CA ASN A 47 -10.13 -11.54 -25.54
C ASN A 47 -8.62 -11.66 -25.68
N LEU A 48 -8.08 -12.54 -26.55
CA LEU A 48 -6.64 -12.72 -26.79
C LEU A 48 -5.94 -11.44 -27.22
N ASP A 49 -6.50 -10.67 -28.15
CA ASP A 49 -5.89 -9.45 -28.73
C ASP A 49 -5.86 -8.25 -27.77
N LYS A 50 -6.30 -8.41 -26.51
CA LYS A 50 -6.23 -7.38 -25.46
C LYS A 50 -5.03 -7.65 -24.57
N ASP A 51 -3.85 -7.43 -25.12
CA ASP A 51 -2.60 -7.48 -24.38
C ASP A 51 -2.20 -6.07 -23.94
N SER A 52 -1.70 -5.95 -22.71
CA SER A 52 -1.19 -4.70 -22.12
C SER A 52 -0.03 -4.05 -22.89
N LYS A 53 0.45 -4.72 -23.96
CA LYS A 53 1.48 -4.22 -24.86
C LYS A 53 0.97 -3.44 -26.07
N THR A 54 -0.30 -3.56 -26.47
CA THR A 54 -0.85 -2.92 -27.67
C THR A 54 -2.08 -2.06 -27.43
N SER A 55 -2.72 -2.16 -26.26
CA SER A 55 -3.78 -1.23 -25.87
C SER A 55 -3.34 -0.41 -24.67
N SER A 56 -3.62 0.89 -24.67
CA SER A 56 -3.30 1.89 -23.63
C SER A 56 -4.00 1.64 -22.28
N LYS A 57 -4.20 0.38 -21.91
CA LYS A 57 -4.77 -0.04 -20.64
C LYS A 57 -3.67 -0.17 -19.59
N PRO A 58 -3.92 0.28 -18.35
CA PRO A 58 -2.95 0.17 -17.29
C PRO A 58 -2.64 -1.31 -16.96
N PRO A 59 -1.39 -1.64 -16.61
CA PRO A 59 -0.94 -3.01 -16.36
C PRO A 59 -1.64 -3.68 -15.15
N SER A 60 -2.36 -2.91 -14.34
CA SER A 60 -3.16 -3.40 -13.22
C SER A 60 -4.41 -4.20 -13.63
N THR A 61 -4.83 -4.13 -14.90
CA THR A 61 -6.03 -4.85 -15.38
C THR A 61 -5.70 -6.29 -15.84
N ASP A 62 -4.43 -6.67 -15.91
CA ASP A 62 -3.93 -7.96 -16.44
C ASP A 62 -3.81 -9.06 -15.36
N LEU A 63 -4.63 -8.99 -14.30
CA LEU A 63 -4.53 -9.86 -13.13
C LEU A 63 -4.91 -11.33 -13.41
N LEU A 64 -5.76 -11.57 -14.41
CA LEU A 64 -6.27 -12.91 -14.76
C LEU A 64 -5.38 -13.65 -15.78
N ARG A 65 -4.37 -12.98 -16.35
CA ARG A 65 -3.57 -13.45 -17.48
C ARG A 65 -2.09 -13.60 -17.19
N LYS A 66 -1.68 -13.50 -15.93
CA LYS A 66 -0.30 -13.86 -15.57
C LYS A 66 -0.14 -15.37 -15.76
N PRO A 67 0.70 -15.84 -16.71
CA PRO A 67 1.11 -17.23 -16.67
C PRO A 67 1.82 -17.46 -15.33
N GLU A 68 1.40 -18.48 -14.58
CA GLU A 68 2.14 -19.06 -13.45
C GLU A 68 3.42 -19.76 -13.93
N LYS A 69 4.13 -19.18 -14.90
CA LYS A 69 5.53 -19.52 -15.10
C LYS A 69 6.29 -18.83 -13.97
N ALA A 70 6.34 -19.51 -12.83
CA ALA A 70 7.44 -19.38 -11.91
C ALA A 70 8.70 -19.39 -12.76
N LYS A 71 9.37 -18.24 -12.85
CA LYS A 71 10.73 -18.19 -13.36
C LYS A 71 11.57 -18.97 -12.36
N GLU A 72 11.67 -20.28 -12.56
CA GLU A 72 12.78 -21.07 -12.05
C GLU A 72 14.02 -20.56 -12.77
N GLY A 73 14.70 -19.61 -12.13
CA GLY A 73 15.79 -18.89 -12.76
C GLY A 73 16.31 -17.79 -11.86
N GLU A 74 16.79 -18.24 -10.70
CA GLU A 74 17.92 -17.75 -9.91
C GLU A 74 17.55 -17.88 -8.44
N LYS A 75 18.30 -18.71 -7.71
CA LYS A 75 18.37 -18.60 -6.26
C LYS A 75 18.65 -17.13 -6.00
N LYS A 76 17.64 -16.38 -5.54
CA LYS A 76 17.85 -15.05 -5.00
C LYS A 76 18.74 -15.27 -3.80
N GLU A 77 20.06 -15.17 -4.01
CA GLU A 77 21.02 -14.97 -2.93
C GLU A 77 20.38 -13.90 -2.05
N GLY A 78 20.12 -14.29 -0.80
CA GLY A 78 19.28 -13.56 0.12
C GLY A 78 19.59 -12.08 -0.01
N ARG A 79 18.59 -11.30 -0.42
CA ARG A 79 18.74 -9.86 -0.56
C ARG A 79 19.11 -9.38 0.83
N GLY A 80 20.40 -9.07 1.03
CA GLY A 80 20.88 -8.60 2.31
C GLY A 80 20.06 -7.39 2.75
N PRO A 81 19.84 -7.20 4.05
CA PRO A 81 19.16 -6.01 4.54
C PRO A 81 19.89 -4.76 4.01
N GLY A 82 19.21 -3.95 3.20
CA GLY A 82 19.82 -2.76 2.58
C GLY A 82 19.18 -2.35 1.25
N GLY A 83 19.59 -1.18 0.77
CA GLY A 83 19.24 -0.70 -0.56
C GLY A 83 19.83 -1.57 -1.68
N GLN A 84 19.43 -1.33 -2.93
CA GLN A 84 20.05 -2.00 -4.08
C GLN A 84 21.55 -1.68 -4.12
N LYS A 85 22.39 -2.61 -4.59
CA LYS A 85 23.83 -2.39 -4.76
C LYS A 85 24.05 -1.12 -5.60
N GLY A 86 24.82 -0.16 -5.05
CA GLY A 86 25.08 1.14 -5.68
C GLY A 86 24.19 2.30 -5.23
N HIS A 87 23.15 2.06 -4.40
CA HIS A 87 22.43 3.14 -3.76
C HIS A 87 23.16 3.60 -2.50
N GLU A 88 23.49 4.89 -2.45
CA GLU A 88 23.99 5.50 -1.22
C GLU A 88 22.92 5.40 -0.13
N GLY A 89 23.27 4.73 0.96
CA GLY A 89 22.41 4.65 2.13
C GLY A 89 22.25 6.04 2.75
N LYS A 90 21.03 6.59 2.72
CA LYS A 90 20.68 7.76 3.52
C LYS A 90 20.28 7.31 4.92
N THR A 91 21.27 7.00 5.74
CA THR A 91 21.05 6.75 7.17
C THR A 91 20.66 8.06 7.85
N ARG A 92 19.61 8.04 8.68
CA ARG A 92 19.20 9.23 9.47
C ARG A 92 20.34 9.65 10.39
N GLN A 93 20.68 10.94 10.39
CA GLN A 93 21.81 11.52 11.14
C GLN A 93 21.55 11.67 12.66
N GLY A 94 20.71 10.81 13.23
CA GLY A 94 20.25 10.95 14.61
C GLY A 94 19.39 12.20 14.86
N PHE A 95 19.25 12.59 16.12
CA PHE A 95 18.47 13.76 16.54
C PHE A 95 19.41 14.85 17.06
N GLY A 96 19.22 16.10 16.61
CA GLY A 96 20.01 17.26 17.06
C GLY A 96 19.58 17.86 18.40
N ARG A 97 18.41 17.46 18.92
CA ARG A 97 17.82 17.91 20.18
C ARG A 97 17.57 16.71 21.11
N ILE A 98 17.72 16.92 22.41
CA ILE A 98 17.35 15.95 23.45
C ILE A 98 16.37 16.64 24.39
N ASP A 99 15.15 16.13 24.50
CA ASP A 99 14.13 16.72 25.38
C ASP A 99 14.26 16.22 26.83
N ARG A 100 14.68 14.96 27.02
CA ARG A 100 14.93 14.35 28.33
C ARG A 100 16.02 13.29 28.23
N SER A 101 16.83 13.15 29.28
CA SER A 101 17.82 12.07 29.42
C SER A 101 17.56 11.28 30.70
N GLU A 102 17.61 9.95 30.61
CA GLU A 102 17.50 9.05 31.75
C GLU A 102 18.69 8.09 31.77
N SER A 103 19.25 7.86 32.95
CA SER A 103 20.36 6.93 33.14
C SER A 103 19.83 5.61 33.66
N ILE A 104 19.87 4.57 32.82
CA ILE A 104 19.50 3.21 33.20
C ILE A 104 20.72 2.56 33.85
N LYS A 105 20.60 2.21 35.14
CA LYS A 105 21.63 1.49 35.89
C LYS A 105 21.30 0.01 35.91
N ALA A 106 22.32 -0.84 35.83
CA ALA A 106 22.15 -2.26 36.11
C ALA A 106 21.82 -2.43 37.61
N GLU A 107 20.77 -3.18 37.92
CA GLU A 107 20.38 -3.45 39.31
C GLU A 107 20.96 -4.77 39.83
N LYS A 108 21.17 -5.74 38.93
CA LYS A 108 21.66 -7.08 39.26
C LYS A 108 22.63 -7.57 38.19
N CYS A 109 23.64 -8.31 38.62
CA CYS A 109 24.53 -9.03 37.72
C CYS A 109 23.75 -10.16 37.04
N PRO A 110 23.65 -10.21 35.69
CA PRO A 110 22.94 -11.28 35.00
C PRO A 110 23.63 -12.65 35.11
N HIS A 111 24.89 -12.69 35.55
CA HIS A 111 25.67 -13.92 35.67
C HIS A 111 25.56 -14.58 37.04
N CYS A 112 25.54 -13.79 38.12
CA CYS A 112 25.54 -14.32 39.49
C CYS A 112 24.40 -13.79 40.38
N GLY A 113 23.56 -12.88 39.89
CA GLY A 113 22.43 -12.32 40.62
C GLY A 113 22.79 -11.29 41.71
N SER A 114 24.08 -11.05 41.96
CA SER A 114 24.54 -10.08 42.94
C SER A 114 24.09 -8.65 42.60
N THR A 115 23.72 -7.88 43.63
CA THR A 115 23.42 -6.44 43.55
C THR A 115 24.66 -5.57 43.81
N HIS A 116 25.78 -6.17 44.23
CA HIS A 116 27.03 -5.46 44.48
C HIS A 116 27.75 -5.23 43.15
N LEU A 117 27.44 -4.11 42.50
CA LEU A 117 27.98 -3.73 41.19
C LEU A 117 28.95 -2.57 41.34
N ALA A 118 30.16 -2.74 40.80
CA ALA A 118 31.14 -1.66 40.68
C ALA A 118 30.87 -0.81 39.42
N PRO A 119 31.18 0.50 39.44
CA PRO A 119 31.01 1.36 38.27
C PRO A 119 31.95 0.94 37.13
N GLY A 120 31.41 0.84 35.92
CA GLY A 120 32.19 0.65 34.69
C GLY A 120 32.38 1.95 33.92
N GLU A 121 33.45 2.02 33.11
CA GLU A 121 33.77 3.21 32.31
C GLU A 121 32.98 3.31 30.99
N ARG A 122 32.57 2.15 30.44
CA ARG A 122 31.84 2.09 29.17
C ARG A 122 30.45 2.70 29.32
N ARG A 123 30.17 3.74 28.54
CA ARG A 123 28.83 4.32 28.38
C ARG A 123 28.28 3.99 27.00
N GLN A 124 27.09 3.41 26.94
CA GLN A 124 26.33 3.25 25.71
C GLN A 124 25.17 4.24 25.72
N ARG A 125 24.95 4.90 24.58
CA ARG A 125 23.87 5.87 24.41
C ARG A 125 22.91 5.37 23.35
N THR A 126 21.62 5.32 23.69
CA THR A 126 20.54 5.00 22.78
C THR A 126 19.58 6.20 22.76
N LEU A 127 19.16 6.62 21.57
CA LEU A 127 18.20 7.70 21.38
C LEU A 127 16.92 7.12 20.78
N ILE A 128 15.78 7.46 21.39
CA ILE A 128 14.46 7.02 20.97
C ILE A 128 13.58 8.26 20.95
N ALA A 129 12.94 8.53 19.80
CA ALA A 129 11.86 9.51 19.74
C ALA A 129 10.57 8.83 20.20
N GLN A 130 9.91 9.39 21.20
CA GLN A 130 8.77 8.79 21.88
C GLN A 130 7.58 9.76 21.86
N LEU A 131 6.37 9.23 21.60
CA LEU A 131 5.14 9.98 21.81
C LEU A 131 4.93 10.17 23.32
N VAL A 132 4.75 11.42 23.75
CA VAL A 132 4.46 11.77 25.14
C VAL A 132 2.95 11.75 25.41
N GLU A 133 2.55 11.73 26.68
CA GLU A 133 1.16 11.53 27.11
C GLU A 133 0.19 12.60 26.58
N ARG A 134 0.59 13.87 26.60
CA ARG A 134 -0.21 14.99 26.06
C ARG A 134 0.64 15.76 25.04
N PRO A 135 0.78 15.24 23.80
CA PRO A 135 1.61 15.85 22.77
C PRO A 135 0.90 17.03 22.10
N ILE A 136 -0.41 17.13 22.27
CA ILE A 136 -1.26 18.22 21.81
C ILE A 136 -1.91 18.84 23.05
N GLU A 137 -1.74 20.14 23.20
CA GLU A 137 -2.41 20.93 24.24
C GLU A 137 -3.65 21.59 23.63
N ILE A 138 -4.77 21.51 24.35
CA ILE A 138 -6.01 22.19 23.99
C ILE A 138 -6.14 23.41 24.91
N VAL A 139 -6.11 24.60 24.31
CA VAL A 139 -6.21 25.88 25.03
C VAL A 139 -7.54 26.55 24.71
N GLU A 140 -8.34 26.83 25.73
CA GLU A 140 -9.56 27.63 25.60
C GLU A 140 -9.21 29.12 25.76
N TYR A 141 -9.37 29.90 24.69
CA TYR A 141 -9.20 31.35 24.73
C TYR A 141 -10.55 32.03 25.00
N LYS A 142 -10.72 32.59 26.21
CA LYS A 142 -11.88 33.42 26.56
C LYS A 142 -11.56 34.87 26.30
N GLN A 143 -12.14 35.43 25.24
CA GLN A 143 -12.03 36.86 24.98
C GLN A 143 -13.05 37.60 25.85
N GLU A 144 -12.54 38.35 26.82
CA GLU A 144 -13.38 39.20 27.66
C GLU A 144 -13.60 40.56 26.99
N CYS A 145 -14.79 41.10 27.21
CA CYS A 145 -15.15 42.44 26.78
C CYS A 145 -15.10 43.38 27.97
N ALA A 146 -14.42 44.51 27.81
CA ALA A 146 -14.38 45.61 28.76
C ALA A 146 -14.86 46.91 28.10
N TYR A 147 -15.21 47.89 28.93
CA TYR A 147 -15.51 49.24 28.47
C TYR A 147 -14.43 50.20 28.97
N CYS A 148 -13.92 51.06 28.10
CA CYS A 148 -12.98 52.10 28.46
C CYS A 148 -13.67 53.11 29.40
N ALA A 149 -13.06 53.39 30.55
CA ALA A 149 -13.62 54.33 31.53
C ALA A 149 -13.62 55.79 31.01
N ASP A 150 -12.71 56.14 30.10
CA ASP A 150 -12.55 57.52 29.63
C ASP A 150 -13.46 57.86 28.45
N CYS A 151 -13.60 56.95 27.48
CA CYS A 151 -14.37 57.18 26.25
C CYS A 151 -15.64 56.32 26.13
N GLY A 152 -15.86 55.36 27.04
CA GLY A 152 -16.97 54.42 26.98
C GLY A 152 -16.88 53.37 25.86
N GLY A 153 -15.81 53.38 25.07
CA GLY A 153 -15.62 52.45 23.96
C GLY A 153 -15.50 51.00 24.42
N GLN A 154 -16.09 50.08 23.65
CA GLN A 154 -15.97 48.64 23.88
C GLN A 154 -14.58 48.15 23.44
N VAL A 155 -13.91 47.39 24.30
CA VAL A 155 -12.61 46.77 24.04
C VAL A 155 -12.74 45.27 24.23
N LEU A 156 -12.40 44.50 23.20
CA LEU A 156 -12.36 43.04 23.25
C LEU A 156 -10.91 42.58 23.43
N GLY A 157 -10.69 41.58 24.29
CA GLY A 157 -9.38 40.94 24.43
C GLY A 157 -8.87 40.40 23.09
N VAL A 158 -7.60 40.66 22.77
CA VAL A 158 -6.99 40.26 21.50
C VAL A 158 -6.43 38.85 21.63
N LEU A 159 -6.65 38.00 20.63
CA LEU A 159 -6.06 36.66 20.56
C LEU A 159 -4.54 36.75 20.29
N PRO A 160 -3.74 35.78 20.73
CA PRO A 160 -2.34 35.68 20.33
C PRO A 160 -2.17 35.59 18.80
N GLU A 161 -1.04 36.06 18.27
CA GLU A 161 -0.77 36.16 16.83
C GLU A 161 -0.80 34.81 16.08
N ASP A 162 -0.49 33.72 16.79
CA ASP A 162 -0.46 32.36 16.24
C ASP A 162 -1.84 31.67 16.25
N VAL A 163 -2.85 32.32 16.84
CA VAL A 163 -4.24 31.84 16.85
C VAL A 163 -5.00 32.45 15.69
N VAL A 164 -5.30 31.61 14.68
CA VAL A 164 -6.10 32.01 13.53
C VAL A 164 -7.59 31.84 13.86
N PRO A 165 -8.41 32.91 13.82
CA PRO A 165 -9.84 32.82 14.12
C PRO A 165 -10.57 31.84 13.21
N GLY A 166 -11.45 31.02 13.79
CA GLY A 166 -12.26 30.04 13.07
C GLY A 166 -11.53 28.75 12.66
N GLN A 167 -10.32 28.53 13.15
CA GLN A 167 -9.58 27.27 12.98
C GLN A 167 -9.57 26.47 14.29
N ASP A 168 -9.78 25.16 14.19
CA ASP A 168 -9.74 24.26 15.35
C ASP A 168 -8.32 23.82 15.72
N LEU A 169 -7.36 23.96 14.80
CA LEU A 169 -5.98 23.54 14.96
C LEU A 169 -5.03 24.73 14.79
N GLY A 170 -4.11 24.90 15.73
CA GLY A 170 -3.05 25.92 15.63
C GLY A 170 -2.10 25.64 14.47
N ALA A 171 -1.44 26.70 13.98
CA ALA A 171 -0.60 26.65 12.78
C ALA A 171 0.50 25.57 12.84
N SER A 172 1.18 25.42 13.99
CA SER A 172 2.22 24.42 14.19
C SER A 172 1.70 22.98 14.08
N LEU A 173 0.50 22.71 14.60
CA LEU A 173 -0.12 21.39 14.54
C LEU A 173 -0.56 21.06 13.11
N GLN A 174 -1.15 22.03 12.40
CA GLN A 174 -1.49 21.88 10.98
C GLN A 174 -0.25 21.59 10.13
N ALA A 175 0.84 22.33 10.35
CA ALA A 175 2.11 22.12 9.65
C ALA A 175 2.68 20.72 9.92
N MET A 176 2.64 20.25 11.17
CA MET A 176 3.06 18.90 11.52
C MET A 176 2.25 17.83 10.79
N LEU A 177 0.92 17.92 10.79
CA LEU A 177 0.03 16.98 10.09
C LEU A 177 0.30 16.96 8.58
N GLY A 178 0.44 18.15 7.98
CA GLY A 178 0.79 18.30 6.56
C GLY A 178 2.13 17.65 6.23
N TRP A 179 3.15 17.88 7.06
CA TRP A 179 4.47 17.27 6.89
C TRP A 179 4.44 15.74 7.05
N MET A 180 3.74 15.22 8.06
CA MET A 180 3.61 13.77 8.28
C MET A 180 2.92 13.08 7.09
N SER A 181 1.88 13.70 6.54
CA SER A 181 1.17 13.18 5.36
C SER A 181 2.04 13.19 4.11
N HIS A 182 2.66 14.33 3.78
CA HIS A 182 3.37 14.50 2.50
C HIS A 182 4.80 13.94 2.51
N TYR A 183 5.54 14.18 3.59
CA TYR A 183 6.96 13.82 3.71
C TYR A 183 7.17 12.56 4.55
N GLY A 184 6.36 12.39 5.59
CA GLY A 184 6.37 11.16 6.39
C GLY A 184 5.81 9.95 5.65
N HIS A 185 5.13 10.15 4.52
CA HIS A 185 4.40 9.11 3.78
C HIS A 185 3.46 8.29 4.68
N LEU A 186 2.92 8.95 5.71
CA LEU A 186 1.89 8.37 6.56
C LEU A 186 0.54 8.60 5.86
N SER A 187 0.05 7.54 5.21
CA SER A 187 -1.27 7.47 4.56
C SER A 187 -2.36 7.05 5.54
#